data_AF-A0A5E6XZ56-F1
#
_entry.id   AF-A0A5E6XZ56-F1
#
_cell.length_a   1.000
_cell.length_b   1.000
_cell.length_c   1.000
_cell.angle_alpha   90.00
_cell.angle_beta   90.00
_cell.angle_gamma   90.00
#
_symmetry.space_group_name_H-M   'P 1'
#
loop_
_entity.id
_entity.type
_entity.pdbx_description
1 polymer ?
#
loop_
_entity_poly.entity_id
_entity_poly.type
_entity_poly.pdbx_seq_one_letter_code
_entity_poly.pdbx_strand_id
1 'polypeptide(L)'
;MLAQSLPPEQPVNVIVRNRNTLADVRAASGEEERYSHSDLNGFAANAQTARKVVDLLRPMLSKSDADLLPKIDKALADFDSELDSYKIKDGYASYDSISGAQRKQIADKAQALADALDGIDPALGLSGL
;
A
#
# COMPACT_ATOMS: atom_id res chain seq x y z
N MET A 1 3.78 -24.52 20.01
CA MET A 1 4.01 -24.00 18.65
C MET A 1 5.27 -23.16 18.69
N LEU A 2 6.33 -23.53 17.96
CA LEU A 2 7.49 -22.66 17.79
C LEU A 2 7.08 -21.59 16.77
N ALA A 3 7.03 -20.32 17.18
CA ALA A 3 6.83 -19.23 16.24
C ALA A 3 8.00 -19.24 15.26
N GLN A 4 7.73 -19.45 13.98
CA GLN A 4 8.74 -19.29 12.94
C GLN A 4 9.17 -17.82 12.91
N SER A 5 10.48 -17.57 12.84
CA SER A 5 11.01 -16.22 12.68
C SER A 5 10.58 -15.66 11.33
N LEU A 6 10.05 -14.44 11.32
CA LEU A 6 9.79 -13.70 10.08
C LEU A 6 11.14 -13.28 9.48
N PRO A 7 11.46 -13.66 8.24
CA PRO A 7 12.61 -13.13 7.52
C PRO A 7 12.53 -11.60 7.39
N PRO A 8 13.67 -10.87 7.42
CA PRO A 8 13.69 -9.41 7.46
C PRO A 8 13.07 -8.74 6.23
N GLU A 9 13.12 -9.37 5.06
CA GLU A 9 12.54 -8.92 3.79
C GLU A 9 11.02 -9.17 3.72
N GLN A 10 10.51 -10.11 4.52
CA GLN A 10 9.12 -10.55 4.40
C GLN A 10 8.08 -9.44 4.61
N PRO A 11 8.21 -8.53 5.61
CA PRO A 11 7.24 -7.44 5.79
C PRO A 11 7.12 -6.52 4.58
N VAL A 12 8.25 -6.16 3.95
CA VAL A 12 8.29 -5.29 2.76
C VAL A 12 7.69 -6.03 1.56
N ASN A 13 8.09 -7.27 1.34
CA ASN A 13 7.55 -8.11 0.26
C ASN A 13 6.03 -8.29 0.34
N VAL A 14 5.48 -8.44 1.54
CA VAL A 14 4.03 -8.57 1.74
C VAL A 14 3.31 -7.29 1.34
N ILE A 15 3.81 -6.11 1.76
CA ILE A 15 3.15 -4.84 1.42
C ILE A 15 3.32 -4.51 -0.06
N VAL A 16 4.48 -4.74 -0.68
CA VAL A 16 4.71 -4.52 -2.12
C VAL A 16 3.78 -5.40 -2.94
N ARG A 17 3.73 -6.72 -2.66
CA ARG A 17 2.81 -7.64 -3.34
C ARG A 17 1.36 -7.20 -3.17
N ASN A 18 0.97 -6.80 -1.97
CA ASN A 18 -0.37 -6.28 -1.73
C ASN A 18 -0.65 -5.00 -2.54
N ARG A 19 0.31 -4.09 -2.73
CA ARG A 19 0.08 -2.91 -3.57
C ARG A 19 -0.03 -3.26 -5.05
N ASN A 20 0.83 -4.13 -5.56
CA ASN A 20 0.76 -4.64 -6.93
C ASN A 20 -0.59 -5.33 -7.22
N THR A 21 -1.04 -6.25 -6.35
CA THR A 21 -2.33 -6.92 -6.59
C THR A 21 -3.54 -5.99 -6.43
N LEU A 22 -3.42 -4.88 -5.68
CA LEU A 22 -4.46 -3.86 -5.73
C LEU A 22 -4.49 -3.19 -7.10
N ALA A 23 -3.34 -2.76 -7.59
CA ALA A 23 -3.22 -2.07 -8.87
C ALA A 23 -3.71 -2.94 -10.05
N ASP A 24 -3.26 -4.19 -10.11
CA ASP A 24 -3.50 -5.07 -11.26
C ASP A 24 -4.91 -5.65 -11.31
N VAL A 25 -5.52 -5.89 -10.14
CA VAL A 25 -6.75 -6.71 -10.04
C VAL A 25 -7.82 -5.99 -9.26
N ARG A 26 -7.59 -5.78 -7.96
CA ARG A 26 -8.68 -5.48 -7.03
C ARG A 26 -9.29 -4.09 -7.23
N ALA A 27 -8.50 -3.11 -7.66
CA ALA A 27 -9.00 -1.78 -7.94
C ALA A 27 -9.99 -1.81 -9.11
N ALA A 28 -9.70 -2.55 -10.18
CA ALA A 28 -10.62 -2.67 -11.30
C ALA A 28 -11.88 -3.46 -10.92
N SER A 29 -11.70 -4.61 -10.24
CA SER A 29 -12.79 -5.56 -10.02
C SER A 29 -13.69 -5.25 -8.82
N GLY A 30 -13.15 -4.73 -7.71
CA GLY A 30 -13.87 -4.65 -6.43
C GLY A 30 -14.22 -6.03 -5.87
N GLU A 31 -13.32 -7.00 -6.06
CA GLU A 31 -13.61 -8.40 -5.77
C GLU A 31 -13.40 -8.82 -4.31
N GLU A 32 -12.83 -7.96 -3.47
CA GLU A 32 -12.52 -8.30 -2.07
C GLU A 32 -13.80 -8.42 -1.25
N GLU A 33 -14.73 -7.49 -1.46
CA GLU A 33 -15.91 -7.31 -0.63
C GLU A 33 -17.20 -7.42 -1.46
N ARG A 34 -17.37 -8.57 -2.13
CA ARG A 34 -18.44 -8.82 -3.15
C ARG A 34 -19.88 -8.62 -2.68
N TYR A 35 -20.12 -8.57 -1.37
CA TYR A 35 -21.46 -8.42 -0.79
C TYR A 35 -21.63 -7.10 -0.03
N SER A 36 -20.60 -6.65 0.67
CA SER A 36 -20.61 -5.43 1.49
C SER A 36 -20.21 -4.18 0.70
N HIS A 37 -19.50 -4.35 -0.43
CA HIS A 37 -18.97 -3.29 -1.30
C HIS A 37 -18.10 -2.28 -0.53
N SER A 38 -17.42 -2.75 0.51
CA SER A 38 -16.62 -1.95 1.43
C SER A 38 -15.13 -1.92 1.09
N ASP A 39 -14.73 -2.25 -0.15
CA ASP A 39 -13.34 -2.43 -0.60
C ASP A 39 -12.42 -1.26 -0.21
N LEU A 40 -12.88 -0.01 -0.33
CA LEU A 40 -12.11 1.19 0.04
C LEU A 40 -11.65 1.17 1.52
N ASN A 41 -12.45 0.61 2.43
CA ASN A 41 -12.06 0.47 3.83
C ASN A 41 -10.88 -0.50 3.98
N GLY A 42 -10.91 -1.62 3.24
CA GLY A 42 -9.81 -2.57 3.19
C GLY A 42 -8.55 -1.96 2.56
N PHE A 43 -8.70 -1.18 1.49
CA PHE A 43 -7.58 -0.49 0.86
C PHE A 43 -6.93 0.52 1.80
N ALA A 44 -7.71 1.30 2.54
CA ALA A 44 -7.22 2.25 3.53
C ALA A 44 -6.51 1.54 4.70
N ALA A 45 -7.05 0.43 5.21
CA ALA A 45 -6.40 -0.35 6.26
C ALA A 45 -5.05 -0.97 5.80
N ASN A 46 -4.99 -1.44 4.55
CA ASN A 46 -3.76 -1.91 3.93
C ASN A 46 -2.72 -0.77 3.79
N ALA A 47 -3.15 0.44 3.43
CA ALA A 47 -2.27 1.62 3.38
C ALA A 47 -1.69 1.98 4.76
N GLN A 48 -2.51 1.92 5.81
CA GLN A 48 -2.04 2.11 7.20
C GLN A 48 -1.02 1.06 7.61
N THR A 49 -1.20 -0.18 7.17
CA THR A 49 -0.25 -1.27 7.43
C THR A 49 1.09 -1.00 6.74
N ALA A 50 1.07 -0.58 5.46
CA ALA A 50 2.28 -0.19 4.73
C ALA A 50 3.01 0.96 5.43
N ARG A 51 2.28 2.00 5.85
CA ARG A 51 2.84 3.12 6.63
C ARG A 51 3.51 2.64 7.91
N LYS A 52 2.89 1.72 8.64
CA LYS A 52 3.46 1.18 9.87
C LYS A 52 4.77 0.44 9.64
N VAL A 53 4.85 -0.35 8.56
CA VAL A 53 6.11 -1.04 8.18
C VAL A 53 7.19 -0.01 7.84
N VAL A 54 6.87 0.99 7.03
CA VAL A 54 7.81 2.08 6.68
C VAL A 54 8.32 2.76 7.95
N ASP A 55 7.42 3.15 8.87
CA ASP A 55 7.78 3.83 10.11
C ASP A 55 8.75 3.02 10.99
N LEU A 56 8.61 1.69 11.01
CA LEU A 56 9.54 0.80 11.73
C LEU A 56 10.93 0.76 11.07
N LEU A 57 11.01 0.89 9.74
CA LEU A 57 12.25 0.83 8.97
C LEU A 57 12.92 2.20 8.80
N ARG A 58 12.20 3.31 9.04
CA ARG A 58 12.70 4.68 8.89
C ARG A 58 14.08 4.95 9.51
N PRO A 59 14.41 4.50 10.74
CA PRO A 59 15.73 4.76 11.32
C PRO A 59 16.87 4.09 10.55
N MET A 60 16.61 2.97 9.88
CA MET A 60 17.57 2.26 9.05
C MET A 60 17.69 2.95 7.68
N LEU A 61 16.55 3.24 7.06
CA LEU A 61 16.48 3.94 5.77
C LEU A 61 17.12 5.34 5.85
N SER A 62 16.93 6.07 6.95
CA SER A 62 17.58 7.39 7.13
C SER A 62 19.11 7.30 7.13
N LYS A 63 19.68 6.14 7.43
CA LYS A 63 21.13 5.91 7.43
C LYS A 63 21.63 5.35 6.11
N SER A 64 20.85 4.50 5.44
CA SER A 64 21.27 3.81 4.22
C SER A 64 20.88 4.52 2.93
N ASP A 65 19.67 5.11 2.88
CA ASP A 65 19.15 5.86 1.74
C ASP A 65 18.10 6.90 2.20
N ALA A 66 18.59 8.09 2.60
CA ALA A 66 17.73 9.16 3.08
C ALA A 66 16.84 9.77 1.97
N ASP A 67 17.25 9.68 0.70
CA ASP A 67 16.52 10.25 -0.43
C ASP A 67 15.32 9.38 -0.86
N LEU A 68 15.29 8.11 -0.44
CA LEU A 68 14.14 7.22 -0.63
C LEU A 68 12.94 7.60 0.24
N LEU A 69 13.17 8.09 1.47
CA LEU A 69 12.10 8.40 2.42
C LEU A 69 11.09 9.44 1.88
N PRO A 70 11.51 10.60 1.33
CA PRO A 70 10.58 11.55 0.73
C PRO A 70 9.76 10.97 -0.43
N LYS A 71 10.31 10.03 -1.19
CA LYS A 71 9.59 9.36 -2.30
C LYS A 71 8.48 8.46 -1.76
N ILE A 72 8.80 7.65 -0.75
CA ILE A 72 7.83 6.78 -0.07
C ILE A 72 6.74 7.63 0.60
N ASP A 73 7.13 8.69 1.32
CA ASP A 73 6.20 9.59 2.01
C ASP A 73 5.24 10.26 1.05
N LYS A 74 5.75 10.72 -0.10
CA LYS A 74 4.93 11.27 -1.16
C LYS A 74 3.95 10.23 -1.73
N ALA A 75 4.42 9.02 -2.04
CA ALA A 75 3.56 7.99 -2.61
C ALA A 75 2.45 7.55 -1.64
N LEU A 76 2.77 7.42 -0.35
CA LEU A 76 1.79 7.15 0.70
C LEU A 76 0.76 8.28 0.81
N ALA A 77 1.21 9.54 0.84
CA ALA A 77 0.32 10.70 0.95
C ALA A 77 -0.58 10.85 -0.29
N ASP A 78 -0.04 10.61 -1.48
CA ASP A 78 -0.81 10.65 -2.72
C ASP A 78 -1.89 9.55 -2.75
N PHE A 79 -1.59 8.34 -2.27
CA PHE A 79 -2.56 7.25 -2.20
C PHE A 79 -3.63 7.49 -1.13
N ASP A 80 -3.24 7.96 0.05
CA ASP A 80 -4.18 8.33 1.12
C ASP A 80 -5.12 9.45 0.66
N SER A 81 -4.58 10.47 -0.03
CA SER A 81 -5.39 11.58 -0.56
C SER A 81 -6.38 11.12 -1.63
N GLU A 82 -5.99 10.15 -2.47
CA GLU A 82 -6.89 9.56 -3.46
C GLU A 82 -8.05 8.85 -2.75
N LEU A 83 -7.76 7.97 -1.79
CA LEU A 83 -8.80 7.26 -1.04
C LEU A 83 -9.70 8.23 -0.26
N ASP A 84 -9.11 9.24 0.39
CA ASP A 84 -9.82 10.22 1.21
C ASP A 84 -10.82 11.06 0.42
N SER A 85 -10.64 11.19 -0.89
CA SER A 85 -11.63 11.84 -1.76
C SER A 85 -12.98 11.10 -1.81
N TYR A 86 -13.00 9.83 -1.40
CA TYR A 86 -14.19 8.97 -1.35
C TYR A 86 -14.76 8.79 0.07
N LYS A 87 -14.24 9.54 1.06
CA LYS A 87 -14.77 9.48 2.43
C LYS A 87 -16.20 10.00 2.50
N ILE A 88 -17.00 9.30 3.29
CA ILE A 88 -18.33 9.72 3.74
C ILE A 88 -18.31 9.80 5.27
N LYS A 89 -19.45 10.15 5.88
CA LYS A 89 -19.53 10.42 7.33
C LYS A 89 -18.91 9.32 8.20
N ASP A 90 -19.25 8.06 7.92
CA ASP A 90 -18.88 6.91 8.77
C ASP A 90 -18.01 5.88 8.00
N GLY A 91 -17.09 6.36 7.15
CA GLY A 91 -16.15 5.49 6.41
C GLY A 91 -15.94 5.95 4.97
N TYR A 92 -15.98 5.00 4.04
CA TYR A 92 -15.86 5.25 2.60
C TYR A 92 -17.16 4.94 1.86
N ALA A 93 -17.36 5.58 0.72
CA ALA A 93 -18.47 5.29 -0.18
C ALA A 93 -18.47 3.82 -0.63
N SER A 94 -19.64 3.29 -0.99
CA SER A 94 -19.74 1.95 -1.60
C SER A 94 -18.92 1.88 -2.88
N TYR A 95 -18.22 0.78 -3.11
CA TYR A 95 -17.37 0.61 -4.29
C TYR A 95 -18.15 0.65 -5.61
N ASP A 96 -19.46 0.39 -5.58
CA ASP A 96 -20.36 0.51 -6.73
C ASP A 96 -20.50 1.95 -7.22
N SER A 97 -20.28 2.93 -6.33
CA SER A 97 -20.32 4.36 -6.67
C SER A 97 -19.03 4.87 -7.33
N ILE A 98 -17.97 4.05 -7.33
CA ILE A 98 -16.65 4.41 -7.86
C ILE A 98 -16.59 4.07 -9.34
N SER A 99 -16.48 5.10 -10.17
CA SER A 99 -16.42 4.96 -11.62
C SER A 99 -15.15 4.22 -12.08
N GLY A 100 -15.18 3.64 -13.28
CA GLY A 100 -13.99 3.00 -13.85
C GLY A 100 -12.76 3.92 -13.95
N ALA A 101 -12.96 5.22 -14.19
CA ALA A 101 -11.88 6.20 -14.20
C ALA A 101 -11.25 6.40 -12.81
N GLN A 102 -12.08 6.51 -11.77
CA GLN A 102 -11.64 6.60 -10.37
C GLN A 102 -10.96 5.31 -9.90
N ARG A 103 -11.49 4.15 -10.26
CA ARG A 103 -10.84 2.84 -10.02
C ARG A 103 -9.45 2.78 -10.65
N LYS A 104 -9.30 3.31 -11.87
CA LYS A 104 -7.99 3.45 -12.51
C LYS A 104 -7.06 4.40 -11.74
N GLN A 105 -7.55 5.53 -11.23
CA GLN A 105 -6.73 6.43 -10.41
C GLN A 105 -6.24 5.75 -9.12
N ILE A 106 -7.11 5.00 -8.44
CA ILE A 106 -6.73 4.17 -7.29
C ILE A 106 -5.63 3.17 -7.69
N ALA A 107 -5.80 2.47 -8.82
CA ALA A 107 -4.82 1.51 -9.32
C ALA A 107 -3.46 2.17 -9.63
N ASP A 108 -3.46 3.29 -10.34
CA ASP A 108 -2.25 4.01 -10.73
C ASP A 108 -1.48 4.52 -9.48
N LYS A 109 -2.20 5.01 -8.45
CA LYS A 109 -1.60 5.41 -7.18
C LYS A 109 -1.10 4.22 -6.35
N ALA A 110 -1.80 3.09 -6.38
CA ALA A 110 -1.35 1.86 -5.73
C ALA A 110 -0.07 1.33 -6.38
N GLN A 111 0.05 1.40 -7.71
CA GLN A 111 1.28 1.01 -8.43
C GLN A 111 2.44 1.93 -8.05
N ALA A 112 2.24 3.25 -8.09
CA ALA A 112 3.28 4.20 -7.70
C ALA A 112 3.77 3.99 -6.26
N LEU A 113 2.87 3.61 -5.35
CA LEU A 113 3.25 3.23 -3.99
C LEU A 113 4.01 1.90 -3.96
N ALA A 114 3.62 0.90 -4.74
CA ALA A 114 4.35 -0.36 -4.85
C ALA A 114 5.79 -0.10 -5.33
N ASP A 115 5.97 0.67 -6.39
CA ASP A 115 7.27 1.02 -6.97
C ASP A 115 8.18 1.75 -5.96
N ALA A 116 7.60 2.65 -5.16
CA ALA A 116 8.35 3.35 -4.12
C ALA A 116 8.78 2.41 -2.97
N LEU A 117 7.90 1.48 -2.57
CA LEU A 117 8.18 0.50 -1.52
C LEU A 117 9.19 -0.56 -1.96
N ASP A 118 9.23 -0.91 -3.25
CA ASP A 118 10.17 -1.87 -3.83
C ASP A 118 11.64 -1.42 -3.68
N GLY A 119 11.87 -0.11 -3.51
CA GLY A 119 13.19 0.45 -3.21
C GLY A 119 13.74 0.14 -1.81
N ILE A 120 12.90 -0.33 -0.87
CA ILE A 120 13.30 -0.56 0.52
C ILE A 120 14.31 -1.72 0.63
N ASP A 121 14.04 -2.86 0.00
CA ASP A 121 14.89 -4.04 0.12
C ASP A 121 16.30 -3.79 -0.42
N PRO A 122 16.50 -3.18 -1.61
CA PRO A 122 17.82 -2.76 -2.07
C PRO A 122 18.51 -1.77 -1.12
N ALA A 123 17.78 -0.78 -0.61
CA ALA A 123 18.32 0.22 0.31
C ALA A 123 18.78 -0.36 1.65
N LEU A 124 18.24 -1.53 2.05
CA LEU A 124 18.61 -2.23 3.28
C LEU A 124 19.51 -3.45 3.03
N GLY A 125 19.87 -3.74 1.78
CA GLY A 125 20.68 -4.91 1.43
C GLY A 125 19.95 -6.24 1.62
N LEU A 126 18.62 -6.26 1.48
CA LEU A 126 17.77 -7.43 1.64
C LEU A 126 17.46 -8.16 0.31
N SER A 127 17.89 -7.60 -0.81
CA SER A 127 17.65 -8.19 -2.14
C SER A 127 18.35 -9.55 -2.29
N GLY A 128 17.59 -10.58 -2.68
CA GLY A 128 18.13 -11.91 -2.98
C GLY A 128 18.35 -12.83 -1.77
N LEU A 129 17.77 -12.50 -0.62
CA LEU A 129 17.59 -13.40 0.52
C LEU A 129 16.52 -14.47 0.26
#